data_AF-A0A7V0UDC5-F1
#
_entry.id   AF-A0A7V0UDC5-F1
#
_cell.length_a   1.000
_cell.length_b   1.000
_cell.length_c   1.000
_cell.angle_alpha   90.00
_cell.angle_beta   90.00
_cell.angle_gamma   90.00
#
_symmetry.space_group_name_H-M   'P 1'
#
loop_
_entity.id
_entity.type
_entity.pdbx_description
1 polymer ?
#
loop_
_entity_poly.entity_id
_entity_poly.type
_entity_poly.pdbx_seq_one_letter_code
_entity_poly.pdbx_strand_id
1 'polypeptide(L)'
;MILHINHVPPGRAGLASGVVTTLLSLSEAGEIDPKLLGRLNVHLDWIQYKTNFREAVALRRATKADRTLPLVELAIDLRQVQQDALRTALAETLSAAAQGASEAGKRVYLEQFVPLRSSIIWSFNRLYWQHLGLWESASGRSYEKSLPGGQSDGHHPVAIGDSVADFWTLLRDLENQNQLPPELFVLEIGIGTGARAVLWLDRFRELDRERGTDYYPRIRFLMADYAMATLNRVAERLGPHRELASFLAVDALDPFKSLSFLRYKVLFIHLSNVYDNLPTDELVLRDGRYYAVEVRSYLPAAEVGRICETYKSPPAEFVRTVNRLLEVGPQQDGDPDRSLDFWKAIWGALRLEERLVELEGLSEAVLPPGMRPSHIESLCNDAPTNIRFQLSSGAVESFINTIPLLHPRGYLQVQDIFVTQLTDYLNGFRGPGKLEGSIVNWVNGALLAEVGEQAGYDVHFAPFRYREGSRTSILYTTHRE
;
A
#
# COMPACT_ATOMS: atom_id res chain seq x y z
N MET A 1 -5.23 -30.86 -8.50
CA MET A 1 -4.99 -29.90 -7.40
C MET A 1 -3.51 -29.58 -7.35
N ILE A 2 -3.15 -28.31 -7.28
CA ILE A 2 -1.78 -27.86 -7.04
C ILE A 2 -1.76 -27.14 -5.69
N LEU A 3 -0.84 -27.52 -4.80
CA LEU A 3 -0.67 -26.90 -3.48
C LEU A 3 0.54 -25.97 -3.51
N HIS A 4 0.30 -24.69 -3.26
CA HIS A 4 1.30 -23.65 -3.10
C HIS A 4 1.46 -23.36 -1.61
N ILE A 5 2.66 -23.58 -1.09
CA ILE A 5 2.99 -23.33 0.31
C ILE A 5 3.84 -22.06 0.35
N ASN A 6 3.19 -20.92 0.58
CA ASN A 6 3.87 -19.63 0.60
C ASN A 6 4.63 -19.44 1.92
N HIS A 7 4.01 -19.82 3.05
CA HIS A 7 4.65 -19.80 4.36
C HIS A 7 3.93 -20.73 5.34
N VAL A 8 4.68 -21.52 6.12
CA VAL A 8 4.15 -22.30 7.25
C VAL A 8 4.85 -21.85 8.52
N PRO A 9 4.15 -21.18 9.45
CA PRO A 9 4.77 -20.74 10.68
C PRO A 9 5.07 -21.93 11.61
N PRO A 10 6.01 -21.78 12.55
CA PRO A 10 6.26 -22.79 13.58
C PRO A 10 4.97 -23.22 14.29
N GLY A 11 4.78 -24.53 14.47
CA GLY A 11 3.62 -25.10 15.15
C GLY A 11 2.34 -25.25 14.32
N ARG A 12 2.32 -24.82 13.04
CA ARG A 12 1.13 -24.98 12.15
C ARG A 12 1.25 -26.07 11.10
N ALA A 13 2.32 -26.86 11.08
CA ALA A 13 2.51 -27.94 10.10
C ALA A 13 1.35 -28.97 10.10
N GLY A 14 0.79 -29.29 11.27
CA GLY A 14 -0.37 -30.17 11.40
C GLY A 14 -1.62 -29.59 10.73
N LEU A 15 -1.85 -28.28 10.88
CA LEU A 15 -2.97 -27.59 10.24
C LEU A 15 -2.81 -27.53 8.72
N ALA A 16 -1.60 -27.23 8.23
CA ALA A 16 -1.28 -27.24 6.80
C ALA A 16 -1.53 -28.63 6.18
N SER A 17 -1.12 -29.70 6.87
CA SER A 17 -1.41 -31.08 6.44
C SER A 17 -2.91 -31.38 6.49
N GLY A 18 -3.60 -30.89 7.53
CA GLY A 18 -5.04 -31.04 7.71
C GLY A 18 -5.88 -30.44 6.59
N VAL A 19 -5.41 -29.38 5.91
CA VAL A 19 -6.07 -28.83 4.72
C VAL A 19 -6.21 -29.89 3.63
N VAL A 20 -5.11 -30.56 3.29
CA VAL A 20 -5.10 -31.57 2.21
C VAL A 20 -6.01 -32.75 2.59
N THR A 21 -5.88 -33.26 3.81
CA THR A 21 -6.73 -34.35 4.31
C THR A 21 -8.21 -33.95 4.26
N THR A 22 -8.55 -32.74 4.70
CA THR A 22 -9.93 -32.26 4.71
C THR A 22 -10.50 -32.13 3.31
N LEU A 23 -9.75 -31.59 2.34
CA LEU A 23 -10.18 -31.48 0.95
C LEU A 23 -10.46 -32.86 0.32
N LEU A 24 -9.59 -33.85 0.58
CA LEU A 24 -9.79 -35.22 0.12
C LEU A 24 -11.03 -35.84 0.77
N SER A 25 -11.20 -35.71 2.09
CA SER A 25 -12.38 -36.24 2.80
C SER A 25 -13.69 -35.60 2.35
N LEU A 26 -13.70 -34.30 2.01
CA LEU A 26 -14.88 -33.64 1.44
C LEU A 26 -15.23 -34.22 0.06
N SER A 27 -14.22 -34.52 -0.76
CA SER A 27 -14.43 -35.15 -2.07
C SER A 27 -14.91 -36.60 -1.95
N GLU A 28 -14.35 -37.37 -1.02
CA GLU A 28 -14.78 -38.75 -0.74
C GLU A 28 -16.22 -38.81 -0.24
N ALA A 29 -16.61 -37.84 0.61
CA ALA A 29 -17.98 -37.72 1.11
C ALA A 29 -18.98 -37.17 0.06
N GLY A 30 -18.51 -36.77 -1.13
CA GLY A 30 -19.36 -36.17 -2.16
C GLY A 30 -19.87 -34.76 -1.84
N GLU A 31 -19.25 -34.09 -0.86
CA GLU A 31 -19.60 -32.71 -0.45
C GLU A 31 -19.05 -31.66 -1.43
N ILE A 32 -18.06 -32.02 -2.25
CA ILE A 32 -17.50 -31.17 -3.31
C ILE A 32 -17.41 -31.95 -4.63
N ASP A 33 -17.58 -31.26 -5.77
CA ASP A 33 -17.44 -31.86 -7.09
C ASP A 33 -15.99 -32.34 -7.31
N PRO A 34 -15.73 -33.64 -7.55
CA PRO A 34 -14.39 -34.16 -7.81
C PRO A 34 -13.69 -33.48 -9.00
N LYS A 35 -14.44 -32.97 -9.99
CA LYS A 35 -13.86 -32.24 -11.13
C LYS A 35 -13.26 -30.90 -10.71
N LEU A 36 -13.72 -30.31 -9.62
CA LEU A 36 -13.15 -29.08 -9.06
C LEU A 36 -11.74 -29.32 -8.53
N LEU A 37 -11.49 -30.44 -7.86
CA LEU A 37 -10.16 -30.77 -7.32
C LEU A 37 -9.09 -30.84 -8.42
N GLY A 38 -9.44 -31.31 -9.62
CA GLY A 38 -8.52 -31.34 -10.76
C GLY A 38 -8.01 -29.95 -11.16
N ARG A 39 -8.79 -28.90 -10.88
CA ARG A 39 -8.55 -27.52 -11.33
C ARG A 39 -8.18 -26.55 -10.19
N LEU A 40 -8.20 -27.04 -8.95
CA LEU A 40 -7.99 -26.24 -7.75
C LEU A 40 -6.50 -25.94 -7.53
N ASN A 41 -6.19 -24.66 -7.37
CA ASN A 41 -4.91 -24.19 -6.84
C ASN A 41 -5.13 -23.76 -5.39
N VAL A 42 -4.47 -24.43 -4.45
CA VAL A 42 -4.60 -24.13 -3.01
C VAL A 42 -3.37 -23.35 -2.59
N HIS A 43 -3.58 -22.17 -2.01
CA HIS A 43 -2.54 -21.31 -1.47
C HIS A 43 -2.64 -21.30 0.06
N LEU A 44 -1.59 -21.79 0.72
CA LEU A 44 -1.43 -21.66 2.16
C LEU A 44 -0.69 -20.36 2.44
N ASP A 45 -1.46 -19.34 2.82
CA ASP A 45 -0.98 -17.99 3.04
C ASP A 45 -0.67 -17.75 4.53
N TRP A 46 0.25 -16.82 4.76
CA TRP A 46 0.47 -16.19 6.05
C TRP A 46 0.25 -14.69 5.92
N ILE A 47 -0.89 -14.22 6.42
CA ILE A 47 -1.19 -12.79 6.46
C ILE A 47 -0.57 -12.19 7.72
N GLN A 48 0.56 -11.52 7.53
CA GLN A 48 1.34 -10.92 8.61
C GLN A 48 0.63 -9.75 9.32
N TYR A 49 -0.35 -9.12 8.66
CA TYR A 49 -1.12 -8.02 9.24
C TYR A 49 -2.07 -8.52 10.32
N LYS A 50 -2.15 -7.77 11.44
CA LYS A 50 -3.06 -8.11 12.55
C LYS A 50 -4.52 -8.10 12.12
N THR A 51 -4.88 -7.17 11.25
CA THR A 51 -6.18 -7.07 10.58
C THR A 51 -5.94 -7.05 9.07
N ASN A 52 -6.88 -7.61 8.30
CA ASN A 52 -6.77 -7.67 6.85
C ASN A 52 -8.17 -7.73 6.20
N PHE A 53 -8.19 -7.73 4.86
CA PHE A 53 -9.43 -7.75 4.08
C PHE A 53 -9.90 -9.16 3.69
N ARG A 54 -9.10 -10.20 3.94
CA ARG A 54 -9.41 -11.58 3.53
C ARG A 54 -10.10 -12.34 4.65
N GLU A 55 -11.02 -13.21 4.25
CA GLU A 55 -11.54 -14.25 5.14
C GLU A 55 -10.49 -15.34 5.37
N ALA A 56 -10.72 -16.18 6.38
CA ALA A 56 -9.81 -17.29 6.69
C ALA A 56 -9.65 -18.27 5.51
N VAL A 57 -10.71 -18.45 4.73
CA VAL A 57 -10.75 -19.24 3.50
C VAL A 57 -11.44 -18.40 2.43
N ALA A 58 -10.75 -18.15 1.32
CA ALA A 58 -11.26 -17.33 0.22
C ALA A 58 -11.11 -18.06 -1.10
N LEU A 59 -12.14 -17.98 -1.95
CA LEU A 59 -12.15 -18.55 -3.28
C LEU A 59 -12.01 -17.44 -4.33
N ARG A 60 -11.21 -17.69 -5.36
CA ARG A 60 -11.10 -16.81 -6.54
C ARG A 60 -11.39 -17.61 -7.78
N ARG A 61 -12.19 -17.03 -8.67
CA ARG A 61 -12.50 -17.60 -9.97
C ARG A 61 -11.78 -16.81 -11.05
N ALA A 62 -11.28 -17.54 -12.04
CA ALA A 62 -10.81 -16.92 -13.26
C ALA A 62 -11.97 -16.68 -14.22
N THR A 63 -11.95 -15.55 -14.92
CA THR A 63 -12.97 -15.12 -15.87
C THR A 63 -12.34 -14.51 -17.12
N LYS A 64 -13.02 -14.61 -18.27
CA LYS A 64 -12.68 -13.91 -19.51
C LYS A 64 -13.98 -13.48 -20.20
N ALA A 65 -14.15 -12.18 -20.47
CA ALA A 65 -15.37 -11.62 -21.08
C ALA A 65 -16.67 -12.20 -20.45
N ASP A 66 -16.77 -12.09 -19.12
CA ASP A 66 -17.87 -12.61 -18.27
C ASP A 66 -18.06 -14.14 -18.24
N ARG A 67 -17.27 -14.91 -19.00
CA ARG A 67 -17.24 -16.37 -18.92
C ARG A 67 -16.33 -16.83 -17.79
N THR A 68 -16.84 -17.69 -16.91
CA THR A 68 -16.00 -18.39 -15.92
C THR A 68 -15.09 -19.41 -16.58
N LEU A 69 -13.81 -19.35 -16.22
CA LEU A 69 -12.78 -20.28 -16.67
C LEU A 69 -12.64 -21.46 -15.70
N PRO A 70 -12.00 -22.57 -16.12
CA PRO A 70 -11.77 -23.71 -15.25
C PRO A 70 -10.90 -23.43 -14.02
N LEU A 71 -10.02 -22.44 -14.10
CA LEU A 71 -9.08 -22.10 -13.02
C LEU A 71 -9.82 -21.56 -11.79
N VAL A 72 -9.55 -22.19 -10.65
CA VAL A 72 -10.07 -21.79 -9.33
C VAL A 72 -8.91 -21.77 -8.34
N GLU A 73 -8.76 -20.66 -7.62
CA GLU A 73 -7.82 -20.55 -6.51
C GLU A 73 -8.56 -20.56 -5.17
N LEU A 74 -7.98 -21.25 -4.20
CA LEU A 74 -8.42 -21.29 -2.81
C LEU A 74 -7.26 -20.77 -1.95
N ALA A 75 -7.43 -19.61 -1.35
CA ALA A 75 -6.46 -19.06 -0.40
C ALA A 75 -6.91 -19.34 1.03
N ILE A 76 -6.00 -19.87 1.84
CA ILE A 76 -6.25 -20.23 3.24
C ILE A 76 -5.24 -19.50 4.10
N ASP A 77 -5.71 -18.62 4.97
CA ASP A 77 -4.87 -17.95 5.96
C ASP A 77 -4.71 -18.85 7.19
N LEU A 78 -3.54 -19.48 7.30
CA LEU A 78 -3.21 -20.39 8.39
C LEU A 78 -3.20 -19.71 9.77
N ARG A 79 -3.18 -18.38 9.85
CA ARG A 79 -3.28 -17.62 11.10
C ARG A 79 -4.71 -17.54 11.61
N GLN A 80 -5.67 -17.36 10.71
CA GLN A 80 -7.08 -17.15 11.06
C GLN A 80 -7.84 -18.47 11.22
N VAL A 81 -7.54 -19.46 10.38
CA VAL A 81 -8.26 -20.72 10.39
C VAL A 81 -7.98 -21.53 11.66
N GLN A 82 -9.05 -22.02 12.27
CA GLN A 82 -9.01 -22.94 13.41
C GLN A 82 -9.22 -24.38 12.92
N GLN A 83 -8.59 -25.34 13.59
CA GLN A 83 -8.57 -26.73 13.12
C GLN A 83 -9.96 -27.37 13.13
N ASP A 84 -10.78 -27.07 14.14
CA ASP A 84 -12.16 -27.53 14.31
C ASP A 84 -13.13 -26.90 13.30
N ALA A 85 -12.88 -25.66 12.88
CA ALA A 85 -13.70 -24.95 11.90
C ALA A 85 -13.28 -25.20 10.43
N LEU A 86 -12.11 -25.80 10.19
CA LEU A 86 -11.53 -25.93 8.85
C LEU A 86 -12.43 -26.67 7.86
N ARG A 87 -13.04 -27.80 8.28
CA ARG A 87 -13.92 -28.60 7.41
C ARG A 87 -15.14 -27.79 6.97
N THR A 88 -15.83 -27.17 7.92
CA THR A 88 -17.03 -26.36 7.64
C THR A 88 -16.68 -25.19 6.72
N ALA A 89 -15.59 -24.46 7.02
CA ALA A 89 -15.15 -23.34 6.20
C ALA A 89 -14.85 -23.77 4.75
N LEU A 90 -14.10 -24.87 4.56
CA LEU A 90 -13.80 -25.39 3.23
C LEU A 90 -15.06 -25.87 2.48
N ALA A 91 -15.95 -26.60 3.17
CA ALA A 91 -17.18 -27.10 2.58
C ALA A 91 -18.09 -25.96 2.12
N GLU A 92 -18.29 -24.93 2.95
CA GLU A 92 -19.11 -23.77 2.62
C GLU A 92 -18.53 -22.99 1.43
N THR A 93 -17.24 -22.67 1.46
CA THR A 93 -16.57 -21.93 0.38
C THR A 93 -16.58 -22.68 -0.95
N LEU A 94 -16.34 -24.00 -0.94
CA LEU A 94 -16.32 -24.80 -2.16
C LEU A 94 -17.74 -25.13 -2.68
N SER A 95 -18.74 -25.25 -1.80
CA SER A 95 -20.14 -25.41 -2.20
C SER A 95 -20.68 -24.16 -2.89
N ALA A 96 -20.35 -22.97 -2.37
CA ALA A 96 -20.67 -21.70 -3.03
C ALA A 96 -20.04 -21.63 -4.43
N ALA A 97 -18.86 -22.22 -4.61
CA ALA A 97 -18.26 -22.39 -5.93
C ALA A 97 -19.16 -23.23 -6.84
N ALA A 98 -19.52 -24.45 -6.46
CA ALA A 98 -20.18 -25.42 -7.33
C ALA A 98 -21.53 -24.95 -7.87
N GLN A 99 -22.29 -24.18 -7.09
CA GLN A 99 -23.66 -23.80 -7.43
C GLN A 99 -23.75 -22.59 -8.37
N GLY A 100 -22.65 -21.88 -8.64
CA GLY A 100 -22.69 -20.56 -9.29
C GLY A 100 -23.62 -19.58 -8.56
N ALA A 101 -23.99 -19.92 -7.32
CA ALA A 101 -24.99 -19.23 -6.56
C ALA A 101 -24.38 -17.91 -6.12
N SER A 102 -25.05 -16.82 -6.48
CA SER A 102 -24.88 -15.57 -5.77
C SER A 102 -24.95 -15.88 -4.28
N GLU A 103 -23.96 -15.46 -3.50
CA GLU A 103 -24.04 -15.43 -2.03
C GLU A 103 -25.12 -14.43 -1.54
N ALA A 104 -26.23 -14.33 -2.27
CA ALA A 104 -27.37 -13.46 -2.04
C ALA A 104 -27.87 -13.70 -0.61
N GLY A 105 -27.60 -12.72 0.25
CA GLY A 105 -28.04 -12.72 1.65
C GLY A 105 -26.93 -12.93 2.68
N LYS A 106 -25.74 -13.44 2.33
CA LYS A 106 -24.61 -13.56 3.28
C LYS A 106 -23.67 -12.35 3.27
N ARG A 107 -23.58 -11.65 2.13
CA ARG A 107 -22.71 -10.49 1.93
C ARG A 107 -23.51 -9.29 1.46
N VAL A 108 -23.14 -8.11 1.96
CA VAL A 108 -23.62 -6.81 1.48
C VAL A 108 -22.47 -6.13 0.75
N TYR A 109 -22.56 -6.11 -0.58
CA TYR A 109 -21.54 -5.50 -1.44
C TYR A 109 -21.67 -3.98 -1.45
N LEU A 110 -20.52 -3.29 -1.36
CA LEU A 110 -20.43 -1.84 -1.42
C LEU A 110 -20.14 -1.34 -2.84
N GLU A 111 -19.62 -2.21 -3.70
CA GLU A 111 -19.19 -1.89 -5.06
C GLU A 111 -19.28 -3.12 -5.97
N GLN A 112 -19.19 -2.89 -7.29
CA GLN A 112 -18.99 -3.96 -8.28
C GLN A 112 -17.52 -4.38 -8.33
N PHE A 113 -17.21 -5.45 -9.08
CA PHE A 113 -15.82 -5.78 -9.37
C PHE A 113 -15.14 -4.66 -10.15
N VAL A 114 -14.00 -4.21 -9.64
CA VAL A 114 -13.17 -3.14 -10.20
C VAL A 114 -11.70 -3.50 -10.04
N PRO A 115 -10.78 -2.87 -10.79
CA PRO A 115 -9.34 -2.94 -10.50
C PRO A 115 -9.07 -2.55 -9.05
N LEU A 116 -8.11 -3.22 -8.40
CA LEU A 116 -7.84 -2.99 -6.97
C LEU A 116 -7.55 -1.52 -6.66
N ARG A 117 -6.83 -0.79 -7.52
CA ARG A 117 -6.54 0.64 -7.30
C ARG A 117 -7.79 1.53 -7.25
N SER A 118 -8.91 1.06 -7.81
CA SER A 118 -10.18 1.79 -7.91
C SER A 118 -11.20 1.38 -6.85
N SER A 119 -10.86 0.42 -5.99
CA SER A 119 -11.75 -0.04 -4.93
C SER A 119 -11.99 1.03 -3.86
N ILE A 120 -13.19 1.02 -3.28
CA ILE A 120 -13.65 1.87 -2.18
C ILE A 120 -12.73 1.85 -0.95
N ILE A 121 -11.89 0.81 -0.78
CA ILE A 121 -10.89 0.75 0.29
C ILE A 121 -9.95 1.96 0.23
N TRP A 122 -9.61 2.45 -0.96
CA TRP A 122 -8.74 3.61 -1.15
C TRP A 122 -9.45 4.93 -0.84
N SER A 123 -10.77 4.98 -1.03
CA SER A 123 -11.60 6.09 -0.56
C SER A 123 -11.60 6.14 0.98
N PHE A 124 -11.70 5.00 1.66
CA PHE A 124 -11.52 4.93 3.11
C PHE A 124 -10.13 5.36 3.56
N ASN A 125 -9.07 4.92 2.86
CA ASN A 125 -7.70 5.32 3.16
C ASN A 125 -7.50 6.84 3.00
N ARG A 126 -8.05 7.43 1.93
CA ARG A 126 -8.04 8.88 1.73
C ARG A 126 -8.79 9.61 2.84
N LEU A 127 -9.99 9.13 3.20
CA LEU A 127 -10.80 9.69 4.27
C LEU A 127 -10.05 9.65 5.61
N TYR A 128 -9.37 8.53 5.90
CA TYR A 128 -8.50 8.37 7.07
C TYR A 128 -7.48 9.48 7.17
N TRP A 129 -6.68 9.67 6.13
CA TRP A 129 -5.61 10.66 6.12
C TRP A 129 -6.13 12.11 6.12
N GLN A 130 -7.30 12.39 5.51
CA GLN A 130 -7.97 13.71 5.60
C GLN A 130 -8.43 14.04 7.01
N HIS A 131 -8.87 13.03 7.76
CA HIS A 131 -9.46 13.18 9.10
C HIS A 131 -8.60 12.55 10.20
N LEU A 132 -7.29 12.41 9.97
CA LEU A 132 -6.36 11.71 10.88
C LEU A 132 -6.47 12.25 12.30
N GLY A 133 -6.51 13.58 12.47
CA GLY A 133 -6.63 14.20 13.78
C GLY A 133 -7.89 13.83 14.55
N LEU A 134 -9.04 13.65 13.86
CA LEU A 134 -10.28 13.19 14.50
C LEU A 134 -10.17 11.72 14.89
N TRP A 135 -9.63 10.90 13.98
CA TRP A 135 -9.43 9.48 14.23
C TRP A 135 -8.50 9.22 15.42
N GLU A 136 -7.35 9.91 15.49
CA GLU A 136 -6.40 9.78 16.61
C GLU A 136 -7.04 10.22 17.93
N SER A 137 -7.83 11.29 17.91
CA SER A 137 -8.53 11.80 19.10
C SER A 137 -9.53 10.78 19.65
N ALA A 138 -10.32 10.14 18.78
CA ALA A 138 -11.34 9.17 19.22
C ALA A 138 -10.77 7.77 19.50
N SER A 139 -9.68 7.38 18.84
CA SER A 139 -9.01 6.10 19.12
C SER A 139 -8.08 6.16 20.32
N GLY A 140 -7.68 7.36 20.75
CA GLY A 140 -6.69 7.58 21.80
C GLY A 140 -5.29 7.09 21.43
N ARG A 141 -5.03 6.83 20.14
CA ARG A 141 -3.77 6.28 19.63
C ARG A 141 -3.35 7.09 18.40
N SER A 142 -2.06 7.45 18.34
CA SER A 142 -1.52 8.04 17.12
C SER A 142 -1.32 6.98 16.04
N TYR A 143 -1.33 7.40 14.77
CA TYR A 143 -1.01 6.54 13.64
C TYR A 143 0.34 5.81 13.83
N GLU A 144 1.36 6.52 14.33
CA GLU A 144 2.69 5.95 14.56
C GLU A 144 2.67 4.75 15.52
N LYS A 145 1.73 4.72 16.48
CA LYS A 145 1.55 3.58 17.39
C LYS A 145 0.97 2.35 16.70
N SER A 146 0.36 2.51 15.53
CA SER A 146 -0.14 1.40 14.71
C SER A 146 0.96 0.77 13.84
N LEU A 147 2.08 1.47 13.63
CA LEU A 147 3.22 0.95 12.86
C LEU A 147 3.89 -0.21 13.60
N PRO A 148 4.52 -1.16 12.88
CA PRO A 148 5.39 -2.16 13.50
C PRO A 148 6.44 -1.47 14.37
N GLY A 149 6.49 -1.83 15.67
CA GLY A 149 7.39 -1.22 16.65
C GLY A 149 6.92 0.11 17.26
N GLY A 150 5.75 0.62 16.89
CA GLY A 150 5.07 1.74 17.56
C GLY A 150 5.73 3.11 17.39
N GLN A 151 6.58 3.26 16.36
CA GLN A 151 7.25 4.49 15.95
C GLN A 151 7.57 4.42 14.45
N SER A 152 7.67 5.58 13.78
CA SER A 152 8.13 5.66 12.39
C SER A 152 9.66 5.58 12.30
N ASP A 153 10.17 4.75 11.40
CA ASP A 153 11.61 4.71 11.08
C ASP A 153 12.10 6.05 10.51
N GLY A 154 11.21 6.82 9.88
CA GLY A 154 11.50 8.17 9.37
C GLY A 154 11.90 9.18 10.43
N HIS A 155 11.66 8.89 11.71
CA HIS A 155 12.03 9.75 12.85
C HIS A 155 13.34 9.32 13.53
N HIS A 156 14.06 8.32 13.00
CA HIS A 156 15.25 7.81 13.65
C HIS A 156 16.41 8.84 13.61
N PRO A 157 16.90 9.35 14.76
CA PRO A 157 17.85 10.48 14.77
C PRO A 157 19.15 10.23 14.02
N VAL A 158 19.70 9.00 14.11
CA VAL A 158 20.94 8.63 13.40
C VAL A 158 20.71 8.59 11.87
N ALA A 159 19.55 8.10 11.42
CA ALA A 159 19.24 8.03 10.00
C ALA A 159 19.05 9.43 9.40
N ILE A 160 18.44 10.33 10.17
CA ILE A 160 18.32 11.74 9.82
C ILE A 160 19.69 12.41 9.76
N GLY A 161 20.57 12.11 10.74
CA GLY A 161 21.96 12.60 10.74
C GLY A 161 22.74 12.19 9.48
N ASP A 162 22.64 10.92 9.08
CA ASP A 162 23.27 10.41 7.85
C ASP A 162 22.67 11.10 6.60
N SER A 163 21.34 11.24 6.53
CA SER A 163 20.66 11.97 5.43
C SER A 163 21.09 13.44 5.33
N VAL A 164 21.29 14.13 6.46
CA VAL A 164 21.81 15.50 6.52
C VAL A 164 23.25 15.56 6.03
N ALA A 165 24.10 14.59 6.42
CA ALA A 165 25.48 14.52 5.99
C ALA A 165 25.61 14.26 4.48
N ASP A 166 24.78 13.37 3.92
CA ASP A 166 24.72 13.11 2.49
C ASP A 166 24.34 14.37 1.70
N PHE A 167 23.31 15.08 2.16
CA PHE A 167 22.88 16.33 1.52
C PHE A 167 23.97 17.40 1.58
N TRP A 168 24.62 17.59 2.74
CA TRP A 168 25.72 18.54 2.89
C TRP A 168 26.89 18.20 1.95
N THR A 169 27.24 16.91 1.81
CA THR A 169 28.27 16.45 0.87
C THR A 169 27.92 16.82 -0.57
N LEU A 170 26.68 16.59 -1.00
CA LEU A 170 26.21 17.03 -2.32
C LEU A 170 26.41 18.54 -2.53
N LEU A 171 26.03 19.36 -1.56
CA LEU A 171 26.20 20.82 -1.65
C LEU A 171 27.68 21.20 -1.77
N ARG A 172 28.54 20.54 -1.02
CA ARG A 172 29.99 20.77 -1.07
C ARG A 172 30.58 20.40 -2.42
N ASP A 173 30.17 19.27 -2.99
CA ASP A 173 30.62 18.82 -4.30
C ASP A 173 30.18 19.79 -5.41
N LEU A 174 28.94 20.26 -5.35
CA LEU A 174 28.44 21.29 -6.26
C LEU A 174 29.20 22.61 -6.11
N GLU A 175 29.52 23.03 -4.89
CA GLU A 175 30.32 24.23 -4.64
C GLU A 175 31.73 24.10 -5.23
N ASN A 176 32.40 22.97 -4.99
CA ASN A 176 33.74 22.68 -5.52
C ASN A 176 33.77 22.71 -7.06
N GLN A 177 32.65 22.38 -7.70
CA GLN A 177 32.49 22.40 -9.16
C GLN A 177 31.95 23.75 -9.70
N ASN A 178 31.72 24.74 -8.84
CA ASN A 178 31.05 26.01 -9.17
C ASN A 178 29.65 25.84 -9.78
N GLN A 179 28.93 24.81 -9.33
CA GLN A 179 27.58 24.44 -9.77
C GLN A 179 26.51 24.61 -8.69
N LEU A 180 26.88 25.10 -7.50
CA LEU A 180 25.95 25.25 -6.37
C LEU A 180 24.89 26.34 -6.67
N PRO A 181 23.59 26.01 -6.76
CA PRO A 181 22.54 26.99 -7.01
C PRO A 181 22.38 27.97 -5.86
N PRO A 182 21.99 29.25 -6.09
CA PRO A 182 21.83 30.24 -5.03
C PRO A 182 20.79 29.83 -3.97
N GLU A 183 19.68 29.22 -4.39
CA GLU A 183 18.65 28.67 -3.52
C GLU A 183 18.70 27.14 -3.49
N LEU A 184 18.59 26.55 -2.30
CA LEU A 184 18.74 25.12 -2.08
C LEU A 184 17.37 24.50 -1.80
N PHE A 185 16.71 24.02 -2.85
CA PHE A 185 15.39 23.42 -2.74
C PHE A 185 15.47 22.00 -2.18
N VAL A 186 14.76 21.78 -1.07
CA VAL A 186 14.53 20.47 -0.44
C VAL A 186 13.03 20.24 -0.40
N LEU A 187 12.55 19.06 -0.78
CA LEU A 187 11.13 18.73 -0.82
C LEU A 187 10.85 17.51 0.04
N GLU A 188 9.86 17.60 0.92
CA GLU A 188 9.30 16.47 1.65
C GLU A 188 7.83 16.30 1.26
N ILE A 189 7.46 15.13 0.71
CA ILE A 189 6.09 14.78 0.32
C ILE A 189 5.52 13.80 1.34
N GLY A 190 4.30 14.06 1.81
CA GLY A 190 3.66 13.27 2.87
C GLY A 190 4.29 13.54 4.23
N ILE A 191 4.27 14.80 4.65
CA ILE A 191 5.03 15.29 5.82
C ILE A 191 4.53 14.75 7.17
N GLY A 192 3.34 14.15 7.21
CA GLY A 192 2.76 13.56 8.42
C GLY A 192 2.74 14.54 9.60
N THR A 193 3.45 14.22 10.68
CA THR A 193 3.49 15.07 11.89
C THR A 193 4.45 16.25 11.78
N GLY A 194 5.27 16.31 10.72
CA GLY A 194 6.35 17.28 10.53
C GLY A 194 7.56 17.08 11.43
N ALA A 195 7.57 16.04 12.27
CA ALA A 195 8.64 15.80 13.24
C ALA A 195 9.99 15.53 12.55
N ARG A 196 9.99 14.77 11.45
CA ARG A 196 11.20 14.56 10.64
C ARG A 196 11.79 15.87 10.13
N ALA A 197 10.97 16.72 9.50
CA ALA A 197 11.44 17.99 8.93
C ALA A 197 12.11 18.87 9.98
N VAL A 198 11.52 18.97 11.18
CA VAL A 198 12.14 19.69 12.32
C VAL A 198 13.50 19.11 12.67
N LEU A 199 13.57 17.79 12.92
CA LEU A 199 14.82 17.11 13.28
C LEU A 199 15.90 17.25 12.20
N TRP A 200 15.50 17.17 10.92
CA TRP A 200 16.41 17.33 9.79
C TRP A 200 16.94 18.76 9.70
N LEU A 201 16.07 19.77 9.83
CA LEU A 201 16.45 21.19 9.77
C LEU A 201 17.32 21.61 10.96
N ASP A 202 17.02 21.10 12.16
CA ASP A 202 17.86 21.30 13.35
C ASP A 202 19.25 20.71 13.13
N ARG A 203 19.33 19.44 12.71
CA ARG A 203 20.62 18.78 12.51
C ARG A 203 21.42 19.39 11.36
N PHE A 204 20.76 19.83 10.28
CA PHE A 204 21.44 20.54 9.18
C PHE A 204 22.00 21.88 9.65
N ARG A 205 21.24 22.66 10.43
CA ARG A 205 21.72 23.94 10.99
C ARG A 205 22.95 23.75 11.87
N GLU A 206 22.95 22.70 12.70
CA GLU A 206 24.11 22.35 13.52
C GLU A 206 25.33 22.02 12.67
N LEU A 207 25.17 21.10 11.70
CA LEU A 207 26.26 20.68 10.83
C LEU A 207 26.82 21.85 9.99
N ASP A 208 25.95 22.71 9.45
CA ASP A 208 26.34 23.88 8.68
C ASP A 208 27.17 24.87 9.53
N ARG A 209 26.79 25.06 10.80
CA ARG A 209 27.57 25.87 11.77
C ARG A 209 28.91 25.23 12.13
N GLU A 210 28.95 23.92 12.32
CA GLU A 210 30.18 23.16 12.59
C GLU A 210 31.17 23.26 11.41
N ARG A 211 30.65 23.32 10.18
CA ARG A 211 31.45 23.34 8.94
C ARG A 211 31.75 24.73 8.40
N GLY A 212 31.05 25.76 8.86
CA GLY A 212 31.23 27.15 8.43
C GLY A 212 30.88 27.37 6.95
N THR A 213 29.87 26.66 6.43
CA THR A 213 29.46 26.72 5.01
C THR A 213 28.41 27.75 4.66
N ASP A 214 27.61 28.18 5.64
CA ASP A 214 26.51 29.14 5.46
C ASP A 214 25.47 28.70 4.39
N TYR A 215 25.23 27.39 4.31
CA TYR A 215 24.22 26.83 3.41
C TYR A 215 22.81 26.91 4.00
N TYR A 216 22.67 26.85 5.34
CA TYR A 216 21.37 26.78 6.01
C TYR A 216 20.42 27.94 5.67
N PRO A 217 20.86 29.22 5.62
CA PRO A 217 19.98 30.33 5.24
C PRO A 217 19.47 30.27 3.78
N ARG A 218 20.14 29.49 2.93
CA ARG A 218 19.79 29.34 1.50
C ARG A 218 18.76 28.24 1.27
N ILE A 219 18.42 27.46 2.29
CA ILE A 219 17.41 26.40 2.19
C ILE A 219 16.04 27.00 1.84
N ARG A 220 15.36 26.33 0.92
CA ARG A 220 13.95 26.48 0.61
C ARG A 220 13.30 25.12 0.83
N PHE A 221 12.77 24.91 2.03
CA PHE A 221 12.19 23.64 2.44
C PHE A 221 10.71 23.59 2.05
N LEU A 222 10.38 22.75 1.08
CA LEU A 222 9.04 22.60 0.55
C LEU A 222 8.35 21.44 1.27
N MET A 223 7.29 21.75 1.99
CA MET A 223 6.48 20.77 2.72
C MET A 223 5.20 20.53 1.96
N ALA A 224 5.08 19.33 1.40
CA ALA A 224 4.03 18.93 0.49
C ALA A 224 3.13 17.87 1.13
N ASP A 225 1.84 18.19 1.24
CA ASP A 225 0.81 17.26 1.69
C ASP A 225 -0.51 17.66 1.04
N TYR A 226 -1.42 16.71 0.83
CA TYR A 226 -2.71 17.03 0.24
C TYR A 226 -3.71 17.55 1.30
N ALA A 227 -3.48 17.27 2.58
CA ALA A 227 -4.33 17.67 3.69
C ALA A 227 -3.92 19.03 4.28
N MET A 228 -4.71 20.07 4.02
CA MET A 228 -4.47 21.42 4.55
C MET A 228 -4.40 21.48 6.09
N ALA A 229 -5.19 20.66 6.78
CA ALA A 229 -5.16 20.58 8.24
C ALA A 229 -3.78 20.09 8.75
N THR A 230 -3.15 19.16 8.03
CA THR A 230 -1.80 18.68 8.31
C THR A 230 -0.77 19.79 8.10
N LEU A 231 -0.82 20.49 6.96
CA LEU A 231 0.07 21.60 6.65
C LEU A 231 0.01 22.71 7.71
N ASN A 232 -1.20 23.09 8.13
CA ASN A 232 -1.40 24.12 9.18
C ASN A 232 -0.82 23.68 10.53
N ARG A 233 -0.97 22.41 10.91
CA ARG A 233 -0.40 21.88 12.16
C ARG A 233 1.14 21.88 12.12
N VAL A 234 1.73 21.49 11.00
CA VAL A 234 3.20 21.47 10.87
C VAL A 234 3.77 22.88 10.84
N ALA A 235 3.04 23.84 10.27
CA ALA A 235 3.42 25.25 10.25
C ALA A 235 3.72 25.83 11.63
N GLU A 236 2.93 25.45 12.63
CA GLU A 236 3.12 25.85 14.02
C GLU A 236 4.32 25.14 14.67
N ARG A 237 4.63 23.92 14.25
CA ARG A 237 5.69 23.07 14.84
C ARG A 237 7.10 23.41 14.38
N LEU A 238 7.27 23.99 13.19
CA LEU A 238 8.59 24.32 12.64
C LEU A 238 9.34 25.40 13.44
N GLY A 239 8.64 26.16 14.29
CA GLY A 239 9.24 27.19 15.14
C GLY A 239 10.17 28.12 14.36
N PRO A 240 11.48 28.20 14.70
CA PRO A 240 12.42 29.11 14.05
C PRO A 240 12.72 28.77 12.59
N HIS A 241 12.42 27.55 12.13
CA HIS A 241 12.65 27.15 10.74
C HIS A 241 11.54 27.60 9.78
N ARG A 242 10.45 28.15 10.32
CA ARG A 242 9.25 28.51 9.55
C ARG A 242 9.55 29.42 8.36
N GLU A 243 10.49 30.34 8.50
CA GLU A 243 10.86 31.30 7.44
C GLU A 243 11.56 30.65 6.25
N LEU A 244 12.14 29.45 6.43
CA LEU A 244 12.76 28.67 5.36
C LEU A 244 11.75 27.78 4.62
N ALA A 245 10.54 27.64 5.15
CA ALA A 245 9.58 26.63 4.72
C ALA A 245 8.41 27.20 3.90
N SER A 246 8.05 26.50 2.83
CA SER A 246 6.81 26.71 2.06
C SER A 246 5.88 25.52 2.21
N PHE A 247 4.57 25.77 2.30
CA PHE A 247 3.54 24.76 2.57
C PHE A 247 2.66 24.64 1.33
N LEU A 248 2.68 23.47 0.69
CA LEU A 248 2.10 23.28 -0.63
C LEU A 248 1.08 22.14 -0.59
N ALA A 249 -0.15 22.44 -1.01
CA ALA A 249 -1.16 21.41 -1.25
C ALA A 249 -0.77 20.62 -2.50
N VAL A 250 -0.31 19.39 -2.30
CA VAL A 250 0.24 18.54 -3.38
C VAL A 250 -0.36 17.15 -3.30
N ASP A 251 -0.84 16.65 -4.43
CA ASP A 251 -1.20 15.24 -4.58
C ASP A 251 0.08 14.42 -4.73
N ALA A 252 0.28 13.43 -3.85
CA ALA A 252 1.46 12.58 -3.89
C ALA A 252 1.52 11.72 -5.16
N LEU A 253 0.40 11.46 -5.85
CA LEU A 253 0.39 10.74 -7.13
C LEU A 253 1.00 11.56 -8.27
N ASP A 254 0.79 12.87 -8.28
CA ASP A 254 1.26 13.76 -9.34
C ASP A 254 1.80 15.07 -8.75
N PRO A 255 2.95 15.03 -8.07
CA PRO A 255 3.59 16.23 -7.55
C PRO A 255 4.02 17.17 -8.67
N PHE A 256 4.34 16.66 -9.86
CA PHE A 256 4.74 17.47 -11.01
C PHE A 256 3.69 18.51 -11.39
N LYS A 257 2.40 18.13 -11.35
CA LYS A 257 1.29 19.01 -11.70
C LYS A 257 1.31 20.33 -10.93
N SER A 258 1.56 20.28 -9.62
CA SER A 258 1.63 21.47 -8.76
C SER A 258 3.02 22.11 -8.74
N LEU A 259 4.08 21.32 -8.98
CA LEU A 259 5.47 21.72 -8.76
C LEU A 259 6.28 21.89 -10.06
N SER A 260 5.66 21.89 -11.23
CA SER A 260 6.36 21.95 -12.53
C SER A 260 7.32 23.14 -12.70
N PHE A 261 7.11 24.25 -11.98
CA PHE A 261 8.03 25.40 -11.94
C PHE A 261 9.39 25.08 -11.27
N LEU A 262 9.48 23.95 -10.55
CA LEU A 262 10.67 23.39 -9.91
C LEU A 262 11.33 22.28 -10.72
N ARG A 263 10.87 22.04 -11.96
CA ARG A 263 11.52 21.06 -12.86
C ARG A 263 13.02 21.29 -12.89
N TYR A 264 13.79 20.25 -12.59
CA TYR A 264 15.25 20.25 -12.50
C TYR A 264 15.89 21.18 -11.45
N LYS A 265 15.18 21.51 -10.37
CA LYS A 265 15.70 22.44 -9.34
C LYS A 265 15.84 21.82 -7.95
N VAL A 266 15.15 20.73 -7.65
CA VAL A 266 15.12 20.18 -6.28
C VAL A 266 16.35 19.30 -6.05
N LEU A 267 17.17 19.64 -5.07
CA LEU A 267 18.42 18.92 -4.80
C LEU A 267 18.19 17.66 -3.97
N PHE A 268 17.18 17.66 -3.11
CA PHE A 268 16.83 16.53 -2.26
C PHE A 268 15.32 16.41 -2.13
N ILE A 269 14.78 15.24 -2.50
CA ILE A 269 13.38 14.88 -2.28
C ILE A 269 13.32 13.72 -1.29
N HIS A 270 12.43 13.83 -0.30
CA HIS A 270 12.21 12.79 0.70
C HIS A 270 10.74 12.39 0.80
N LEU A 271 10.49 11.08 0.93
CA LEU A 271 9.20 10.50 1.29
C LEU A 271 9.39 9.41 2.36
N SER A 272 8.46 9.29 3.30
CA SER A 272 8.45 8.17 4.26
C SER A 272 7.03 7.68 4.50
N ASN A 273 6.83 6.36 4.36
CA ASN A 273 5.53 5.70 4.51
C ASN A 273 4.43 6.34 3.63
N VAL A 274 4.82 6.72 2.40
CA VAL A 274 3.89 7.30 1.42
C VAL A 274 3.53 6.25 0.39
N TYR A 275 4.52 5.57 -0.20
CA TYR A 275 4.30 4.66 -1.32
C TYR A 275 3.51 3.42 -0.89
N ASP A 276 3.73 2.90 0.32
CA ASP A 276 2.91 1.82 0.91
C ASP A 276 1.44 2.18 1.15
N ASN A 277 1.12 3.48 1.15
CA ASN A 277 -0.22 4.01 1.37
C ASN A 277 -0.92 4.42 0.06
N LEU A 278 -0.27 4.28 -1.10
CA LEU A 278 -0.84 4.64 -2.40
C LEU A 278 -1.58 3.47 -3.07
N PRO A 279 -2.59 3.75 -3.91
CA PRO A 279 -3.34 2.72 -4.63
C PRO A 279 -2.46 1.76 -5.44
N THR A 280 -2.84 0.48 -5.49
CA THR A 280 -2.12 -0.53 -6.27
C THR A 280 -3.08 -1.46 -6.99
N ASP A 281 -2.65 -1.98 -8.13
CA ASP A 281 -3.21 -3.17 -8.76
C ASP A 281 -2.29 -4.38 -8.57
N GLU A 282 -2.78 -5.54 -8.98
CA GLU A 282 -2.02 -6.77 -8.96
C GLU A 282 -2.21 -7.54 -10.26
N LEU A 283 -1.14 -8.20 -10.69
CA LEU A 283 -1.17 -9.18 -11.78
C LEU A 283 -0.78 -10.55 -11.25
N VAL A 284 -1.32 -11.57 -11.91
CA VAL A 284 -0.91 -12.97 -11.75
C VAL A 284 -0.37 -13.45 -13.08
N LEU A 285 0.89 -13.90 -13.10
CA LEU A 285 1.44 -14.70 -14.18
C LEU A 285 1.24 -16.17 -13.80
N ARG A 286 0.50 -16.92 -14.62
CA ARG A 286 0.17 -18.32 -14.39
C ARG A 286 0.22 -19.08 -15.69
N ASP A 287 1.04 -20.12 -15.75
CA ASP A 287 1.18 -20.99 -16.93
C ASP A 287 1.39 -20.18 -18.24
N GLY A 288 2.18 -19.11 -18.17
CA GLY A 288 2.47 -18.20 -19.29
C GLY A 288 1.34 -17.24 -19.66
N ARG A 289 0.28 -17.15 -18.86
CA ARG A 289 -0.85 -16.23 -19.06
C ARG A 289 -0.91 -15.19 -17.97
N TYR A 290 -1.33 -13.99 -18.34
CA TYR A 290 -1.54 -12.90 -17.39
C TYR A 290 -3.00 -12.80 -16.97
N TYR A 291 -3.21 -12.56 -15.68
CA TYR A 291 -4.52 -12.26 -15.11
C TYR A 291 -4.44 -10.97 -14.31
N ALA A 292 -5.37 -10.04 -14.56
CA ALA A 292 -5.58 -8.91 -13.67
C ALA A 292 -6.39 -9.35 -12.44
N VAL A 293 -6.01 -8.87 -11.26
CA VAL A 293 -6.82 -9.06 -10.05
C VAL A 293 -7.82 -7.93 -9.96
N GLU A 294 -9.10 -8.28 -10.01
CA GLU A 294 -10.18 -7.36 -9.68
C GLU A 294 -10.78 -7.72 -8.31
N VAL A 295 -11.29 -6.70 -7.64
CA VAL A 295 -11.87 -6.85 -6.30
C VAL A 295 -13.23 -6.19 -6.22
N ARG A 296 -14.03 -6.65 -5.27
CA ARG A 296 -15.19 -5.90 -4.77
C ARG A 296 -15.24 -5.96 -3.26
N SER A 297 -15.55 -4.83 -2.65
CA SER A 297 -15.69 -4.72 -1.21
C SER A 297 -17.07 -5.15 -0.73
N TYR A 298 -17.10 -5.83 0.42
CA TYR A 298 -18.35 -6.20 1.08
C TYR A 298 -18.20 -6.23 2.60
N LEU A 299 -19.33 -6.29 3.30
CA LEU A 299 -19.41 -6.67 4.70
C LEU A 299 -20.26 -7.94 4.83
N PRO A 300 -19.94 -8.83 5.79
CA PRO A 300 -20.86 -9.91 6.16
C PRO A 300 -22.22 -9.33 6.57
N ALA A 301 -23.31 -9.93 6.10
CA ALA A 301 -24.67 -9.43 6.36
C ALA A 301 -25.00 -9.37 7.86
N ALA A 302 -24.46 -10.30 8.66
CA ALA A 302 -24.59 -10.28 10.12
C ALA A 302 -23.92 -9.03 10.74
N GLU A 303 -22.75 -8.61 10.24
CA GLU A 303 -22.08 -7.40 10.69
C GLU A 303 -22.87 -6.15 10.28
N VAL A 304 -23.42 -6.11 9.06
CA VAL A 304 -24.30 -5.03 8.64
C VAL A 304 -25.53 -4.92 9.55
N GLY A 305 -26.17 -6.04 9.88
CA GLY A 305 -27.30 -6.07 10.82
C GLY A 305 -26.92 -5.46 12.18
N ARG A 306 -25.82 -5.91 12.77
CA ARG A 306 -25.30 -5.42 14.06
C ARG A 306 -24.98 -3.92 14.03
N ILE A 307 -24.34 -3.45 12.96
CA ILE A 307 -24.01 -2.03 12.76
C ILE A 307 -25.31 -1.22 12.62
N CYS A 308 -26.23 -1.63 11.76
CA CYS A 308 -27.52 -0.98 11.58
C CYS A 308 -28.33 -0.87 12.89
N GLU A 309 -28.37 -1.92 13.70
CA GLU A 309 -29.01 -1.90 15.03
C GLU A 309 -28.33 -0.90 15.97
N THR A 310 -27.00 -0.97 16.08
CA THR A 310 -26.21 -0.10 16.96
C THR A 310 -26.40 1.38 16.62
N TYR A 311 -26.38 1.70 15.33
CA TYR A 311 -26.46 3.08 14.84
C TYR A 311 -27.87 3.48 14.36
N LYS A 312 -28.90 2.68 14.67
CA LYS A 312 -30.31 2.95 14.33
C LYS A 312 -30.51 3.36 12.86
N SER A 313 -29.82 2.67 11.96
CA SER A 313 -29.90 2.91 10.51
C SER A 313 -30.61 1.75 9.81
N PRO A 314 -31.54 1.99 8.87
CA PRO A 314 -32.19 0.92 8.12
C PRO A 314 -31.17 0.12 7.27
N PRO A 315 -31.21 -1.23 7.27
CA PRO A 315 -30.30 -2.03 6.43
C PRO A 315 -30.34 -1.70 4.93
N ALA A 316 -31.52 -1.33 4.42
CA ALA A 316 -31.69 -0.91 3.03
C ALA A 316 -30.92 0.38 2.68
N GLU A 317 -30.59 1.19 3.68
CA GLU A 317 -29.89 2.46 3.52
C GLU A 317 -28.39 2.38 3.75
N PHE A 318 -27.92 1.21 4.20
CA PHE A 318 -26.54 1.02 4.66
C PHE A 318 -25.51 1.46 3.62
N VAL A 319 -25.62 0.98 2.38
CA VAL A 319 -24.67 1.31 1.29
C VAL A 319 -24.69 2.82 1.00
N ARG A 320 -25.87 3.43 0.98
CA ARG A 320 -26.01 4.88 0.77
C ARG A 320 -25.35 5.67 1.91
N THR A 321 -25.52 5.24 3.16
CA THR A 321 -24.87 5.87 4.32
C THR A 321 -23.34 5.73 4.25
N VAL A 322 -22.82 4.58 3.83
CA VAL A 322 -21.38 4.37 3.62
C VAL A 322 -20.82 5.32 2.56
N ASN A 323 -21.48 5.42 1.41
CA ASN A 323 -21.04 6.33 0.34
C ASN A 323 -21.10 7.80 0.78
N ARG A 324 -22.16 8.19 1.49
CA ARG A 324 -22.25 9.54 2.07
C ARG A 324 -21.07 9.82 3.01
N LEU A 325 -20.75 8.91 3.93
CA LEU A 325 -19.58 9.05 4.82
C LEU A 325 -18.29 9.30 4.04
N LEU A 326 -18.08 8.59 2.93
CA LEU A 326 -16.88 8.74 2.09
C LEU A 326 -16.85 10.04 1.29
N GLU A 327 -18.01 10.53 0.86
CA GLU A 327 -18.15 11.76 0.08
C GLU A 327 -18.04 13.02 0.94
N VAL A 328 -18.69 13.04 2.11
CA VAL A 328 -18.85 14.26 2.92
C VAL A 328 -18.07 14.24 4.24
N GLY A 329 -17.54 13.08 4.63
CA GLY A 329 -16.78 12.89 5.86
C GLY A 329 -17.63 12.78 7.15
N PRO A 330 -16.99 12.45 8.30
CA PRO A 330 -17.68 12.09 9.53
C PRO A 330 -18.31 13.27 10.30
N GLN A 331 -18.10 14.53 9.89
CA GLN A 331 -18.51 15.70 10.67
C GLN A 331 -19.87 16.30 10.27
N GLN A 332 -20.48 15.85 9.16
CA GLN A 332 -21.66 16.51 8.58
C GLN A 332 -23.00 16.13 9.25
N ASP A 333 -23.11 14.96 9.87
CA ASP A 333 -24.41 14.42 10.34
C ASP A 333 -24.72 14.69 11.83
N GLY A 334 -24.11 15.75 12.39
CA GLY A 334 -24.45 16.32 13.69
C GLY A 334 -23.68 15.76 14.88
N ASP A 335 -23.47 14.45 14.96
CA ASP A 335 -22.68 13.77 16.01
C ASP A 335 -21.40 13.15 15.40
N PRO A 336 -20.24 13.85 15.50
CA PRO A 336 -18.97 13.38 14.95
C PRO A 336 -18.47 12.08 15.59
N ASP A 337 -18.72 11.87 16.88
CA ASP A 337 -18.24 10.68 17.60
C ASP A 337 -19.00 9.44 17.12
N ARG A 338 -20.33 9.56 17.01
CA ARG A 338 -21.17 8.48 16.47
C ARG A 338 -20.83 8.14 15.02
N SER A 339 -20.57 9.14 14.19
CA SER A 339 -20.18 8.94 12.79
C SER A 339 -18.82 8.26 12.67
N LEU A 340 -17.89 8.58 13.56
CA LEU A 340 -16.57 7.98 13.61
C LEU A 340 -16.60 6.53 14.12
N ASP A 341 -17.42 6.23 15.12
CA ASP A 341 -17.62 4.85 15.56
C ASP A 341 -18.33 3.99 14.50
N PHE A 342 -19.28 4.55 13.76
CA PHE A 342 -19.88 3.91 12.59
C PHE A 342 -18.82 3.57 11.53
N TRP A 343 -17.96 4.54 11.19
CA TRP A 343 -16.84 4.34 10.28
C TRP A 343 -15.88 3.24 10.77
N LYS A 344 -15.45 3.28 12.04
CA LYS A 344 -14.57 2.25 12.63
C LYS A 344 -15.19 0.86 12.55
N ALA A 345 -16.50 0.73 12.80
CA ALA A 345 -17.20 -0.53 12.70
C ALA A 345 -17.22 -1.06 11.26
N ILE A 346 -17.46 -0.20 10.26
CA ILE A 346 -17.37 -0.56 8.84
C ILE A 346 -15.96 -1.03 8.49
N TRP A 347 -14.95 -0.24 8.85
CA TRP A 347 -13.55 -0.55 8.55
C TRP A 347 -13.13 -1.92 9.10
N GLY A 348 -13.54 -2.24 10.33
CA GLY A 348 -13.26 -3.54 10.95
C GLY A 348 -13.93 -4.70 10.23
N ALA A 349 -15.18 -4.53 9.79
CA ALA A 349 -15.97 -5.57 9.13
C ALA A 349 -15.68 -5.72 7.63
N LEU A 350 -15.10 -4.71 6.98
CA LEU A 350 -14.87 -4.67 5.54
C LEU A 350 -14.03 -5.86 5.05
N ARG A 351 -14.42 -6.51 3.97
CA ARG A 351 -13.69 -7.61 3.31
C ARG A 351 -13.62 -7.37 1.82
N LEU A 352 -12.66 -8.03 1.17
CA LEU A 352 -12.50 -8.03 -0.28
C LEU A 352 -12.75 -9.43 -0.82
N GLU A 353 -13.63 -9.49 -1.81
CA GLU A 353 -13.72 -10.63 -2.71
C GLU A 353 -12.87 -10.35 -3.94
N GLU A 354 -12.11 -11.34 -4.39
CA GLU A 354 -11.17 -11.22 -5.49
C GLU A 354 -11.58 -12.14 -6.66
N ARG A 355 -11.41 -11.67 -7.89
CA ARG A 355 -11.48 -12.50 -9.10
C ARG A 355 -10.24 -12.30 -9.97
N LEU A 356 -9.93 -13.31 -10.78
CA LEU A 356 -8.86 -13.24 -11.77
C LEU A 356 -9.47 -12.99 -13.14
N VAL A 357 -9.05 -11.94 -13.83
CA VAL A 357 -9.51 -11.62 -15.18
C VAL A 357 -8.40 -11.95 -16.16
N GLU A 358 -8.58 -12.98 -16.98
CA GLU A 358 -7.59 -13.37 -17.99
C GLU A 358 -7.41 -12.26 -19.03
N LEU A 359 -6.16 -11.94 -19.32
CA LEU A 359 -5.76 -10.99 -20.36
C LEU A 359 -5.28 -11.78 -21.58
N GLU A 360 -5.65 -11.36 -22.79
CA GLU A 360 -5.08 -11.91 -24.03
C GLU A 360 -3.59 -11.54 -24.18
N GLY A 361 -3.22 -10.39 -23.62
CA GLY A 361 -1.86 -9.90 -23.53
C GLY A 361 -1.79 -8.65 -22.65
N LEU A 362 -0.58 -8.21 -22.32
CA LEU A 362 -0.36 -7.03 -21.47
C LEU A 362 -0.84 -5.72 -22.09
N SER A 363 -1.12 -5.69 -23.41
CA SER A 363 -1.78 -4.55 -24.07
C SER A 363 -3.22 -4.32 -23.60
N GLU A 364 -3.89 -5.34 -23.05
CA GLU A 364 -5.22 -5.21 -22.44
C GLU A 364 -5.16 -4.79 -20.97
N ALA A 365 -3.98 -4.90 -20.34
CA ALA A 365 -3.82 -4.51 -18.95
C ALA A 365 -4.01 -2.99 -18.83
N VAL A 366 -4.87 -2.56 -17.91
CA VAL A 366 -5.02 -1.13 -17.62
C VAL A 366 -3.85 -0.71 -16.72
N LEU A 367 -2.73 -0.35 -17.33
CA LEU A 367 -1.51 0.04 -16.62
C LEU A 367 -1.60 1.47 -16.08
N PRO A 368 -0.92 1.76 -14.96
CA PRO A 368 -0.84 3.12 -14.42
C PRO A 368 -0.11 4.08 -15.38
N PRO A 369 -0.34 5.40 -15.25
CA PRO A 369 0.40 6.40 -16.02
C PRO A 369 1.91 6.21 -15.90
N GLY A 370 2.60 6.27 -17.04
CA GLY A 370 4.05 6.10 -17.13
C GLY A 370 4.56 4.64 -17.13
N MET A 371 3.67 3.65 -16.96
CA MET A 371 4.01 2.25 -17.14
C MET A 371 3.62 1.75 -18.54
N ARG A 372 4.46 0.89 -19.12
CA ARG A 372 4.24 0.26 -20.43
C ARG A 372 4.26 -1.27 -20.29
N PRO A 373 3.58 -2.02 -21.19
CA PRO A 373 3.64 -3.48 -21.20
C PRO A 373 5.08 -4.03 -21.16
N SER A 374 6.00 -3.39 -21.89
CA SER A 374 7.41 -3.76 -21.94
C SER A 374 8.13 -3.74 -20.59
N HIS A 375 7.69 -2.90 -19.64
CA HIS A 375 8.27 -2.89 -18.28
C HIS A 375 7.91 -4.19 -17.54
N ILE A 376 6.67 -4.66 -17.71
CA ILE A 376 6.20 -5.89 -17.07
C ILE A 376 6.81 -7.12 -17.75
N GLU A 377 6.93 -7.09 -19.08
CA GLU A 377 7.63 -8.15 -19.84
C GLU A 377 9.09 -8.27 -19.37
N SER A 378 9.83 -7.14 -19.31
CA SER A 378 11.21 -7.11 -18.80
C SER A 378 11.31 -7.71 -17.40
N LEU A 379 10.47 -7.23 -16.48
CA LEU A 379 10.41 -7.72 -15.10
C LEU A 379 10.07 -9.22 -15.01
N CYS A 380 9.24 -9.72 -15.92
CA CYS A 380 8.78 -11.11 -15.90
C CYS A 380 9.68 -12.08 -16.68
N ASN A 381 10.69 -11.61 -17.43
CA ASN A 381 11.52 -12.46 -18.28
C ASN A 381 12.18 -13.61 -17.51
N ASP A 382 12.69 -13.31 -16.31
CA ASP A 382 13.32 -14.29 -15.41
C ASP A 382 12.41 -14.70 -14.23
N ALA A 383 11.12 -14.36 -14.31
CA ALA A 383 10.18 -14.63 -13.23
C ALA A 383 9.79 -16.10 -13.15
N PRO A 384 9.45 -16.60 -11.95
CA PRO A 384 8.75 -17.87 -11.80
C PRO A 384 7.47 -17.89 -12.65
N THR A 385 7.17 -19.04 -13.25
CA THR A 385 5.99 -19.20 -14.14
C THR A 385 4.64 -19.00 -13.46
N ASN A 386 4.64 -19.00 -12.12
CA ASN A 386 3.46 -18.95 -11.27
C ASN A 386 3.71 -17.94 -10.14
N ILE A 387 3.35 -16.68 -10.40
CA ILE A 387 3.62 -15.58 -9.46
C ILE A 387 2.51 -14.55 -9.47
N ARG A 388 2.20 -14.02 -8.29
CA ARG A 388 1.27 -12.91 -8.07
C ARG A 388 2.05 -11.76 -7.48
N PHE A 389 1.97 -10.57 -8.08
CA PHE A 389 2.76 -9.42 -7.67
C PHE A 389 1.96 -8.12 -7.80
N GLN A 390 2.36 -7.11 -7.03
CA GLN A 390 1.76 -5.78 -7.09
C GLN A 390 2.36 -4.98 -8.24
N LEU A 391 1.53 -4.19 -8.91
CA LEU A 391 1.99 -3.17 -9.85
C LEU A 391 2.43 -1.88 -9.13
N SER A 392 2.05 -1.72 -7.85
CA SER A 392 2.33 -0.53 -7.05
C SER A 392 1.96 0.75 -7.80
N SER A 393 0.80 0.73 -8.44
CA SER A 393 0.34 1.69 -9.44
C SER A 393 0.56 3.14 -9.05
N GLY A 394 0.13 3.53 -7.85
CA GLY A 394 0.29 4.90 -7.35
C GLY A 394 1.72 5.24 -6.95
N ALA A 395 2.52 4.29 -6.46
CA ALA A 395 3.94 4.52 -6.18
C ALA A 395 4.74 4.74 -7.48
N VAL A 396 4.45 3.99 -8.53
CA VAL A 396 5.05 4.18 -9.87
C VAL A 396 4.66 5.53 -10.45
N GLU A 397 3.37 5.87 -10.40
CA GLU A 397 2.87 7.18 -10.87
C GLU A 397 3.54 8.34 -10.11
N SER A 398 3.55 8.26 -8.78
CA SER A 398 4.22 9.22 -7.91
C SER A 398 5.70 9.37 -8.27
N PHE A 399 6.41 8.25 -8.40
CA PHE A 399 7.84 8.23 -8.72
C PHE A 399 8.14 8.92 -10.05
N ILE A 400 7.44 8.55 -11.14
CA ILE A 400 7.63 9.12 -12.48
C ILE A 400 7.31 10.62 -12.50
N ASN A 401 6.33 11.06 -11.71
CA ASN A 401 5.99 12.48 -11.58
C ASN A 401 6.89 13.23 -10.58
N THR A 402 7.70 12.53 -9.79
CA THR A 402 8.62 13.15 -8.82
C THR A 402 10.01 13.38 -9.42
N ILE A 403 10.58 12.38 -10.10
CA ILE A 403 11.95 12.44 -10.62
C ILE A 403 12.23 13.62 -11.57
N PRO A 404 11.29 14.17 -12.37
CA PRO A 404 11.57 15.35 -13.21
C PRO A 404 11.78 16.65 -12.42
N LEU A 405 11.44 16.67 -11.12
CA LEU A 405 11.71 17.81 -10.24
C LEU A 405 13.17 17.84 -9.78
N LEU A 406 13.88 16.71 -9.82
CA LEU A 406 15.26 16.59 -9.35
C LEU A 406 16.21 17.40 -10.21
N HIS A 407 17.03 18.21 -9.56
CA HIS A 407 18.25 18.75 -10.15
C HIS A 407 19.10 17.60 -10.71
N PRO A 408 19.87 17.77 -11.81
CA PRO A 408 20.66 16.68 -12.41
C PRO A 408 21.63 15.97 -11.46
N ARG A 409 22.08 16.68 -10.41
CA ARG A 409 22.94 16.14 -9.33
C ARG A 409 22.18 15.82 -8.04
N GLY A 410 20.87 16.12 -8.01
CA GLY A 410 20.02 15.86 -6.85
C GLY A 410 19.63 14.39 -6.76
N TYR A 411 19.02 14.03 -5.63
CA TYR A 411 18.57 12.67 -5.38
C TYR A 411 17.22 12.61 -4.67
N LEU A 412 16.52 11.50 -4.90
CA LEU A 412 15.31 11.12 -4.23
C LEU A 412 15.62 10.02 -3.20
N GLN A 413 15.09 10.16 -1.99
CA GLN A 413 15.13 9.16 -0.93
C GLN A 413 13.71 8.79 -0.51
N VAL A 414 13.35 7.51 -0.59
CA VAL A 414 12.05 7.01 -0.12
C VAL A 414 12.26 5.92 0.92
N GLN A 415 11.71 6.12 2.12
CA GLN A 415 11.74 5.14 3.20
C GLN A 415 10.40 4.41 3.29
N ASP A 416 10.40 3.15 2.87
CA ASP A 416 9.16 2.37 2.73
C ASP A 416 9.44 0.85 2.77
N ILE A 417 8.39 0.02 2.68
CA ILE A 417 8.50 -1.45 2.66
C ILE A 417 8.53 -1.98 1.22
N PHE A 418 9.75 -2.19 0.70
CA PHE A 418 9.95 -2.61 -0.69
C PHE A 418 10.09 -4.13 -0.85
N VAL A 419 9.54 -4.64 -1.94
CA VAL A 419 9.88 -5.94 -2.53
C VAL A 419 10.92 -5.68 -3.64
N THR A 420 12.19 -5.96 -3.35
CA THR A 420 13.29 -5.60 -4.26
C THR A 420 13.61 -6.68 -5.29
N GLN A 421 13.12 -7.90 -5.10
CA GLN A 421 13.19 -9.00 -6.05
C GLN A 421 11.81 -9.59 -6.27
N LEU A 422 11.44 -9.87 -7.52
CA LEU A 422 10.09 -10.38 -7.81
C LEU A 422 9.82 -11.71 -7.10
N THR A 423 10.82 -12.58 -6.96
CA THR A 423 10.74 -13.87 -6.26
C THR A 423 10.31 -13.76 -4.80
N ASP A 424 10.50 -12.61 -4.15
CA ASP A 424 10.06 -12.38 -2.76
C ASP A 424 8.53 -12.33 -2.59
N TYR A 425 7.78 -12.18 -3.69
CA TYR A 425 6.32 -12.35 -3.69
C TYR A 425 5.88 -13.81 -3.45
N LEU A 426 6.75 -14.80 -3.69
CA LEU A 426 6.45 -16.20 -3.39
C LEU A 426 6.44 -16.49 -1.88
N ASN A 427 7.16 -15.69 -1.10
CA ASN A 427 7.46 -15.98 0.30
C ASN A 427 6.47 -15.35 1.30
N GLY A 428 5.37 -14.76 0.83
CA GLY A 428 4.32 -14.27 1.72
C GLY A 428 3.40 -13.22 1.13
N PHE A 429 2.38 -12.87 1.92
CA PHE A 429 1.38 -11.88 1.53
C PHE A 429 1.91 -10.44 1.65
N ARG A 430 1.81 -9.69 0.56
CA ARG A 430 2.38 -8.34 0.41
C ARG A 430 1.35 -7.20 0.45
N GLY A 431 0.09 -7.51 0.70
CA GLY A 431 -0.98 -6.52 0.87
C GLY A 431 -2.15 -6.73 -0.10
N PRO A 432 -3.22 -5.92 0.04
CA PRO A 432 -3.37 -4.87 1.05
C PRO A 432 -3.60 -5.40 2.47
N GLY A 433 -2.89 -4.81 3.42
CA GLY A 433 -3.08 -4.97 4.86
C GLY A 433 -3.92 -3.84 5.45
N LYS A 434 -4.51 -4.08 6.63
CA LYS A 434 -5.19 -3.03 7.39
C LYS A 434 -4.35 -2.61 8.59
N LEU A 435 -4.28 -1.31 8.80
CA LEU A 435 -3.85 -0.68 10.05
C LEU A 435 -5.07 -0.03 10.74
N GLU A 436 -4.83 0.83 11.71
CA GLU A 436 -5.84 1.57 12.48
C GLU A 436 -6.52 2.64 11.60
N GLY A 437 -7.31 2.21 10.60
CA GLY A 437 -8.06 3.07 9.67
C GLY A 437 -7.42 3.25 8.29
N SER A 438 -6.12 2.95 8.16
CA SER A 438 -5.37 3.06 6.90
C SER A 438 -5.00 1.71 6.28
N ILE A 439 -4.57 1.77 5.02
CA ILE A 439 -4.06 0.65 4.25
C ILE A 439 -2.53 0.65 4.31
N VAL A 440 -1.95 -0.53 4.24
CA VAL A 440 -0.51 -0.70 4.02
C VAL A 440 -0.28 -1.78 2.95
N ASN A 441 0.56 -1.49 1.98
CA ASN A 441 1.01 -2.43 0.94
C ASN A 441 2.52 -2.41 0.86
N TRP A 442 3.12 -3.54 0.53
CA TRP A 442 4.49 -3.50 0.06
C TRP A 442 4.54 -2.83 -1.32
N VAL A 443 5.68 -2.23 -1.61
CA VAL A 443 5.93 -1.54 -2.87
C VAL A 443 6.82 -2.42 -3.73
N ASN A 444 6.44 -2.65 -5.00
CA ASN A 444 7.23 -3.40 -5.95
C ASN A 444 8.47 -2.58 -6.37
N GLY A 445 9.53 -2.70 -5.58
CA GLY A 445 10.80 -2.02 -5.81
C GLY A 445 11.50 -2.49 -7.09
N ALA A 446 11.38 -3.78 -7.43
CA ALA A 446 11.91 -4.31 -8.69
C ALA A 446 11.28 -3.61 -9.90
N LEU A 447 9.97 -3.37 -9.88
CA LEU A 447 9.27 -2.64 -10.94
C LEU A 447 9.62 -1.14 -10.95
N LEU A 448 9.77 -0.51 -9.78
CA LEU A 448 10.25 0.88 -9.71
C LEU A 448 11.66 1.03 -10.30
N ALA A 449 12.54 0.07 -10.06
CA ALA A 449 13.88 0.06 -10.64
C ALA A 449 13.84 -0.05 -12.16
N GLU A 450 13.07 -0.99 -12.71
CA GLU A 450 12.87 -1.14 -14.16
C GLU A 450 12.33 0.15 -14.80
N VAL A 451 11.32 0.75 -14.19
CA VAL A 451 10.74 2.02 -14.66
C VAL A 451 11.76 3.16 -14.59
N GLY A 452 12.51 3.27 -13.49
CA GLY A 452 13.53 4.31 -13.30
C GLY A 452 14.68 4.18 -14.29
N GLU A 453 15.17 2.97 -14.50
CA GLU A 453 16.20 2.63 -15.48
C GLU A 453 15.79 3.08 -16.89
N GLN A 454 14.58 2.73 -17.33
CA GLN A 454 14.07 3.16 -18.63
C GLN A 454 13.82 4.66 -18.72
N ALA A 455 13.67 5.36 -17.58
CA ALA A 455 13.56 6.81 -17.50
C ALA A 455 14.93 7.53 -17.40
N GLY A 456 16.05 6.80 -17.39
CA GLY A 456 17.40 7.36 -17.29
C GLY A 456 17.88 7.61 -15.86
N TYR A 457 17.37 6.86 -14.89
CA TYR A 457 17.75 6.98 -13.49
C TYR A 457 18.28 5.66 -12.93
N ASP A 458 19.24 5.76 -12.02
CA ASP A 458 19.67 4.63 -11.21
C ASP A 458 18.80 4.53 -9.96
N VAL A 459 18.31 3.33 -9.67
CA VAL A 459 17.45 3.05 -8.52
C VAL A 459 18.10 1.97 -7.68
N HIS A 460 18.37 2.29 -6.42
CA HIS A 460 19.02 1.38 -5.48
C HIS A 460 18.20 1.25 -4.20
N PHE A 461 18.28 0.08 -3.57
CA PHE A 461 17.61 -0.20 -2.31
C PHE A 461 18.63 -0.59 -1.25
N ALA A 462 18.54 0.02 -0.08
CA ALA A 462 19.34 -0.32 1.08
C ALA A 462 18.42 -0.70 2.26
N PRO A 463 18.67 -1.81 2.98
CA PRO A 463 17.93 -2.13 4.19
C PRO A 463 18.02 -1.01 5.24
N PHE A 464 16.94 -0.76 5.98
CA PHE A 464 16.97 0.20 7.08
C PHE A 464 17.71 -0.38 8.30
N ARG A 465 19.02 -0.14 8.34
CA ARG A 465 19.94 -0.73 9.34
C ARG A 465 19.85 -0.16 10.76
N TYR A 466 19.12 0.94 10.95
CA TYR A 466 19.12 1.66 12.24
C TYR A 466 18.19 1.04 13.28
N ARG A 467 17.32 0.11 12.88
CA ARG A 467 16.44 -0.62 13.79
C ARG A 467 16.46 -2.10 13.46
N GLU A 468 16.85 -2.91 14.45
CA GLU A 468 16.86 -4.36 14.32
C GLU A 468 15.45 -4.90 13.99
N GLY A 469 15.38 -5.81 13.02
CA GLY A 469 14.13 -6.41 12.58
C GLY A 469 13.20 -5.49 11.77
N SER A 470 13.65 -4.27 11.42
CA SER A 470 12.89 -3.41 10.51
C SER A 470 12.76 -4.06 9.14
N ARG A 471 11.58 -3.90 8.54
CA ARG A 471 11.29 -4.29 7.15
C ARG A 471 11.37 -3.12 6.19
N THR A 472 11.55 -1.92 6.73
CA THR A 472 11.76 -0.71 5.95
C THR A 472 13.06 -0.84 5.17
N SER A 473 13.04 -0.38 3.94
CA SER A 473 14.22 -0.15 3.11
C SER A 473 14.18 1.27 2.59
N ILE A 474 15.34 1.75 2.17
CA ILE A 474 15.51 3.08 1.61
C ILE A 474 15.79 2.91 0.12
N LEU A 475 14.88 3.44 -0.70
CA LEU A 475 15.12 3.66 -2.12
C LEU A 475 15.93 4.94 -2.29
N TYR A 476 16.99 4.87 -3.08
CA TYR A 476 17.77 6.00 -3.55
C TYR A 476 17.67 6.09 -5.06
N THR A 477 17.47 7.30 -5.58
CA THR A 477 17.41 7.52 -7.03
C THR A 477 18.18 8.77 -7.45
N THR A 478 19.01 8.61 -8.48
CA THR A 478 19.83 9.66 -9.11
C THR A 478 19.72 9.56 -10.63
N HIS A 479 19.97 10.66 -11.34
CA HIS A 479 20.08 10.62 -12.79
C HIS A 479 21.30 9.77 -13.21
N ARG A 480 21.18 8.95 -14.25
CA ARG A 480 22.32 8.21 -14.82
C ARG A 480 23.30 9.16 -15.47
N GLU A 481 24.60 9.00 -15.20
CA GLU A 481 25.66 9.78 -15.85
C GLU A 481 25.84 9.42 -17.32
#